data_AF-A0A7W9NFE3-F1
#
_entry.id   AF-A0A7W9NFE3-F1
#
_cell.length_a   1.000
_cell.length_b   1.000
_cell.length_c   1.000
_cell.angle_alpha   90.00
_cell.angle_beta   90.00
_cell.angle_gamma   90.00
#
_symmetry.space_group_name_H-M   'P 1'
#
loop_
_entity.id
_entity.type
_entity.pdbx_description
1 polymer ?
#
loop_
_entity_poly.entity_id
_entity_poly.type
_entity_poly.pdbx_seq_one_letter_code
_entity_poly.pdbx_strand_id
1 'polypeptide(L)'
;MSRMARTAGIAVALLAGTAAPLLTAAPAQAAAQDCLQYLVDHHDPMNQQVVTGCAFGAVLAKATCVNQMTTNGVPAADAKQACKLAGEHDQN
;
A
#
# COMPACT_ATOMS: atom_id res chain seq x y z
N MET A 1 -39.78 35.74 14.83
CA MET A 1 -40.33 34.37 14.86
C MET A 1 -39.49 33.58 13.86
N SER A 2 -38.76 32.50 14.15
CA SER A 2 -38.86 31.48 15.18
C SER A 2 -37.46 30.94 15.54
N ARG A 3 -37.34 30.50 16.78
CA ARG A 3 -36.17 29.87 17.39
C ARG A 3 -35.99 28.45 16.86
N MET A 4 -34.76 27.93 16.94
CA MET A 4 -34.34 26.52 17.17
C MET A 4 -33.09 26.24 16.34
N ALA A 5 -32.11 25.45 16.75
CA ALA A 5 -31.62 25.00 18.05
C ALA A 5 -30.28 24.32 17.71
N ARG A 6 -29.34 24.37 18.66
CA ARG A 6 -28.07 23.65 18.65
C ARG A 6 -28.19 22.20 18.15
N THR A 7 -27.38 21.82 17.17
CA THR A 7 -26.88 20.44 17.03
C THR A 7 -25.36 20.47 17.18
N ALA A 8 -24.96 20.29 18.42
CA ALA A 8 -23.64 19.84 18.81
C ALA A 8 -23.54 18.32 18.60
N GLY A 9 -22.32 17.84 18.36
CA GLY A 9 -21.96 16.42 18.34
C GLY A 9 -22.29 15.77 17.00
N ILE A 10 -21.38 15.06 16.35
CA ILE A 10 -20.56 13.99 16.93
C ILE A 10 -19.18 14.05 16.29
N ALA A 11 -18.17 14.46 17.08
CA ALA A 11 -16.80 14.06 16.82
C ALA A 11 -16.73 12.56 17.09
N VAL A 12 -16.56 11.76 16.04
CA VAL A 12 -16.32 10.33 16.18
C VAL A 12 -14.87 10.16 16.62
N ALA A 13 -14.67 10.24 17.94
CA ALA A 13 -13.48 9.74 18.60
C ALA A 13 -13.59 8.21 18.69
N LEU A 14 -12.99 7.52 17.72
CA LEU A 14 -12.64 6.10 17.76
C LEU A 14 -11.11 6.10 17.53
N LEU A 15 -10.20 5.73 18.43
CA LEU A 15 -10.25 5.05 19.71
C LEU A 15 -9.06 5.56 20.54
N ALA A 16 -9.26 5.84 21.82
CA ALA A 16 -8.15 5.95 22.76
C ALA A 16 -7.81 4.55 23.30
N GLY A 17 -6.52 4.21 23.33
CA GLY A 17 -6.02 3.16 24.22
C GLY A 17 -5.07 2.14 23.60
N THR A 18 -3.86 2.56 23.28
CA THR A 18 -2.59 2.01 23.81
C THR A 18 -1.45 2.85 23.25
N ALA A 19 -0.66 3.46 24.13
CA ALA A 19 0.63 4.02 23.76
C ALA A 19 1.52 2.91 23.20
N ALA A 20 1.65 2.83 21.89
CA ALA A 20 2.76 2.16 21.23
C ALA A 20 3.59 3.26 20.55
N PRO A 21 4.92 3.14 20.54
CA PRO A 21 5.77 4.21 20.07
C PRO A 21 5.41 4.52 18.62
N LEU A 22 5.51 5.78 18.25
CA LEU A 22 5.70 6.24 16.88
C LEU A 22 7.00 5.61 16.35
N LEU A 23 6.96 4.31 16.04
CA LEU A 23 7.97 3.60 15.29
C LEU A 23 7.50 3.66 13.84
N THR A 24 8.21 4.52 13.12
CA THR A 24 8.15 4.89 11.72
C THR A 24 8.31 3.72 10.73
N ALA A 25 7.53 2.64 10.88
CA ALA A 25 7.57 1.44 10.04
C ALA A 25 6.31 1.27 9.17
N ALA A 26 5.68 2.39 8.78
CA ALA A 26 4.55 2.42 7.85
C ALA A 26 4.89 2.47 6.32
N PRO A 27 6.11 2.79 5.84
CA PRO A 27 6.32 2.95 4.40
C PRO A 27 6.15 1.62 3.66
N ALA A 28 6.52 0.49 4.29
CA ALA A 28 6.49 -0.80 3.62
C ALA A 28 5.08 -1.32 3.30
N GLN A 29 4.07 -1.00 4.11
CA GLN A 29 2.68 -1.39 3.80
C GLN A 29 2.07 -0.50 2.72
N ALA A 30 2.31 0.81 2.77
CA ALA A 30 1.84 1.74 1.75
C ALA A 30 2.45 1.43 0.37
N ALA A 31 3.77 1.24 0.33
CA ALA A 31 4.52 0.80 -0.84
C ALA A 31 3.96 -0.47 -1.50
N ALA A 32 3.68 -1.51 -0.70
CA ALA A 32 3.13 -2.76 -1.21
C ALA A 32 1.71 -2.56 -1.77
N GLN A 33 0.91 -1.66 -1.18
CA GLN A 33 -0.45 -1.35 -1.65
C GLN A 33 -0.44 -0.65 -3.01
N ASP A 34 0.47 0.29 -3.28
CA ASP A 34 0.58 0.97 -4.58
C ASP A 34 0.96 -0.01 -5.71
N CYS A 35 1.86 -0.95 -5.41
CA CYS A 35 2.20 -2.04 -6.32
C CYS A 35 0.98 -2.92 -6.64
N LEU A 36 0.21 -3.29 -5.62
CA LEU A 36 -1.00 -4.10 -5.81
C LEU A 36 -2.08 -3.35 -6.58
N GLN A 37 -2.29 -2.06 -6.29
CA GLN A 37 -3.26 -1.22 -7.01
C GLN A 37 -2.92 -1.08 -8.49
N TYR A 38 -1.64 -0.84 -8.82
CA TYR A 38 -1.20 -0.78 -10.22
C TYR A 38 -1.53 -2.06 -10.99
N LEU A 39 -1.25 -3.22 -10.40
CA LEU A 39 -1.50 -4.52 -11.02
C LEU A 39 -2.99 -4.81 -11.18
N VAL A 40 -3.82 -4.36 -10.23
CA VAL A 40 -5.28 -4.46 -10.35
C VAL A 40 -5.81 -3.60 -11.51
N ASP A 41 -5.32 -2.36 -11.65
CA ASP A 41 -5.72 -1.46 -12.76
C ASP A 41 -5.30 -2.02 -14.13
N HIS A 42 -4.14 -2.66 -14.19
CA HIS A 42 -3.59 -3.30 -15.40
C HIS A 42 -4.15 -4.71 -15.68
N HIS A 43 -5.07 -5.21 -14.86
CA HIS A 43 -5.66 -6.55 -14.97
C HIS A 43 -4.61 -7.69 -14.93
N ASP A 44 -3.52 -7.46 -14.20
CA ASP A 44 -2.44 -8.42 -14.04
C ASP A 44 -2.80 -9.56 -13.08
N PRO A 45 -2.12 -10.72 -13.17
CA PRO A 45 -2.35 -11.85 -12.29
C PRO A 45 -2.17 -11.48 -10.81
N MET A 46 -3.26 -11.56 -10.04
CA MET A 46 -3.23 -11.43 -8.58
C MET A 46 -3.14 -12.80 -7.92
N ASN A 47 -1.91 -13.22 -7.60
CA ASN A 47 -1.66 -14.41 -6.80
C ASN A 47 -0.78 -14.09 -5.58
N GLN A 48 -0.71 -15.03 -4.63
CA GLN A 48 0.01 -14.82 -3.37
C GLN A 48 1.50 -14.48 -3.58
N GLN A 49 2.11 -14.98 -4.66
CA GLN A 49 3.50 -14.67 -4.96
C GLN A 49 3.69 -13.25 -5.50
N VAL A 50 2.71 -12.72 -6.24
CA VAL A 50 2.72 -11.32 -6.67
C VAL A 50 2.54 -10.38 -5.47
N VAL A 51 1.68 -10.73 -4.51
CA VAL A 51 1.58 -10.00 -3.23
C VAL A 51 2.91 -10.01 -2.47
N THR A 52 3.57 -11.16 -2.43
CA THR A 52 4.91 -11.28 -1.83
C THR A 52 5.95 -10.49 -2.62
N GLY A 53 5.85 -10.48 -3.95
CA GLY A 53 6.66 -9.68 -4.88
C GLY A 53 6.60 -8.19 -4.56
N CYS A 54 5.39 -7.64 -4.39
CA CYS A 54 5.19 -6.25 -4.00
C CYS A 54 5.84 -5.91 -2.64
N ALA A 55 5.82 -6.84 -1.67
CA ALA A 55 6.53 -6.66 -0.41
C ALA A 55 8.06 -6.61 -0.58
N PHE A 56 8.63 -7.29 -1.60
CA PHE A 56 10.05 -7.14 -1.94
C PHE A 56 10.39 -5.78 -2.56
N GLY A 57 9.44 -5.17 -3.28
CA GLY A 57 9.59 -3.80 -3.79
C GLY A 57 9.74 -2.78 -2.67
N ALA A 58 8.98 -2.96 -1.59
CA ALA A 58 9.00 -2.12 -0.39
C ALA A 58 10.32 -2.18 0.40
N VAL A 59 11.10 -3.27 0.27
CA VAL A 59 12.41 -3.43 0.93
C VAL A 59 13.58 -3.18 -0.03
N LEU A 60 13.34 -2.44 -1.12
CA LEU A 60 14.33 -2.09 -2.16
C LEU A 60 14.97 -3.28 -2.88
N ALA A 61 14.43 -4.50 -2.71
CA ALA A 61 14.87 -5.71 -3.41
C ALA A 61 14.23 -5.80 -4.81
N LYS A 62 14.41 -4.74 -5.62
CA LYS A 62 13.70 -4.54 -6.89
C LYS A 62 13.91 -5.69 -7.89
N ALA A 63 15.14 -6.24 -7.96
CA ALA A 63 15.43 -7.38 -8.82
C ALA A 63 14.63 -8.64 -8.41
N THR A 64 14.54 -8.91 -7.11
CA THR A 64 13.75 -10.01 -6.55
C THR A 64 12.25 -9.79 -6.78
N CYS A 65 11.77 -8.56 -6.58
CA CYS A 65 10.39 -8.16 -6.84
C CYS A 65 9.99 -8.45 -8.30
N VAL A 66 10.79 -7.97 -9.27
CA VAL A 66 10.51 -8.17 -10.70
C VAL A 66 10.55 -9.66 -11.06
N ASN A 67 11.56 -10.39 -10.59
CA ASN A 67 11.71 -11.82 -10.88
C ASN A 67 10.52 -12.65 -10.37
N GLN A 68 10.05 -12.36 -9.15
CA GLN A 68 8.87 -13.02 -8.58
C GLN A 68 7.63 -12.71 -9.42
N MET A 69 7.40 -11.46 -9.77
CA MET A 69 6.22 -11.09 -10.57
C MET A 69 6.24 -11.71 -11.97
N THR A 70 7.37 -11.66 -12.68
CA THR A 70 7.47 -12.25 -14.03
C THR A 70 7.36 -13.76 -14.04
N THR A 71 7.90 -14.44 -13.02
CA THR A 71 7.76 -15.90 -12.87
C THR A 71 6.30 -16.30 -12.63
N ASN A 72 5.50 -15.38 -12.10
CA ASN A 72 4.10 -15.59 -11.74
C ASN A 72 3.11 -15.05 -12.78
N GLY A 73 3.59 -14.71 -13.98
CA GLY A 73 2.76 -14.36 -15.13
C GLY A 73 2.49 -12.86 -15.30
N VAL A 74 3.03 -12.00 -14.44
CA VAL A 74 2.95 -10.55 -14.64
C VAL A 74 3.90 -10.15 -15.77
N PRO A 75 3.46 -9.37 -16.77
CA PRO A 75 4.33 -8.85 -17.83
C PRO A 75 5.53 -8.10 -17.25
N ALA A 76 6.70 -8.24 -17.87
CA ALA A 76 7.93 -7.63 -17.37
C ALA A 76 7.88 -6.09 -17.31
N ALA A 77 7.06 -5.44 -18.13
CA ALA A 77 6.85 -3.99 -18.08
C ALA A 77 6.08 -3.60 -16.81
N ASP A 78 4.96 -4.26 -16.55
CA ASP A 78 4.11 -4.01 -15.39
C ASP A 78 4.80 -4.39 -14.09
N ALA A 79 5.51 -5.52 -14.05
CA ALA A 79 6.35 -5.91 -12.92
C ALA A 79 7.38 -4.84 -12.57
N LYS A 80 8.05 -4.23 -13.56
CA LYS A 80 9.04 -3.16 -13.32
C LYS A 80 8.41 -1.90 -12.77
N GLN A 81 7.24 -1.52 -13.30
CA GLN A 81 6.52 -0.32 -12.89
C GLN A 81 5.96 -0.49 -11.48
N ALA A 82 5.28 -1.60 -11.20
CA ALA A 82 4.73 -1.93 -9.89
C ALA A 82 5.83 -2.03 -8.81
N CYS A 83 6.97 -2.69 -9.10
CA CYS A 83 8.12 -2.71 -8.19
C CYS A 83 8.79 -1.34 -8.01
N LYS A 84 8.67 -0.43 -8.99
CA LYS A 84 9.19 0.95 -8.87
C LYS A 84 8.33 1.73 -7.89
N LEU A 85 7.00 1.66 -8.04
CA LEU A 85 6.03 2.33 -7.15
C LEU A 85 6.19 1.87 -5.70
N ALA A 86 6.39 0.57 -5.47
CA ALA A 86 6.68 0.06 -4.12
C ALA A 86 8.00 0.56 -3.53
N GLY A 87 9.02 0.89 -4.33
CA GLY A 87 10.29 1.40 -3.82
C GLY A 87 10.30 2.92 -3.56
N GLU A 88 9.33 3.66 -4.11
CA GLU A 88 9.30 5.13 -4.06
C GLU A 88 8.66 5.68 -2.77
N HIS A 89 7.79 4.92 -2.10
CA HIS A 89 7.12 5.34 -0.86
C HIS A 89 7.97 5.20 0.42
N ASP A 90 9.15 4.57 0.36
CA ASP A 90 10.08 4.45 1.49
C ASP A 90 11.03 5.66 1.65
N GLN A 91 11.03 6.58 0.68
CA GLN A 91 11.98 7.71 0.64
C GLN A 91 11.39 9.08 1.07
N ASN A 92 10.20 9.12 1.66
CA ASN A 92 9.55 10.35 2.15
C ASN A 92 9.04 10.19 3.60
#